data_AF-C9LHI9-F1
#
_entry.id   AF-C9LHI9-F1
#
_cell.length_a   1.000
_cell.length_b   1.000
_cell.length_c   1.000
_cell.angle_alpha   90.00
_cell.angle_beta   90.00
_cell.angle_gamma   90.00
#
_symmetry.space_group_name_H-M   'P 1'
#
loop_
_entity.id
_entity.type
_entity.pdbx_description
1 polymer ?
#
loop_
_entity_poly.entity_id
_entity_poly.type
_entity_poly.pdbx_seq_one_letter_code
_entity_poly.pdbx_strand_id
1 'polypeptide(L)'
;MHNGIKPHAEKITKDNVYQLFNMSFVFVCIDNDAARAMIIKELQQNNVPLIDVGMGVQTVDNFLIGSLRVTLVTPEKRDHIDRRIPMGNNEDNEYATNIQIADLNALNANIAVIEWKKYSGFYHAIKQFHNFTYSTNDSNFVADEIFDT
;
A
#
# COMPACT_ATOMS: atom_id res chain seq x y z
N MET A 1 8.73 -3.33 24.36
CA MET A 1 7.97 -4.44 23.75
C MET A 1 6.51 -4.00 23.68
N HIS A 2 5.86 -4.07 22.51
CA HIS A 2 4.44 -3.75 22.39
C HIS A 2 3.61 -5.00 22.76
N ASN A 3 2.86 -4.95 23.86
CA ASN A 3 2.12 -6.11 24.39
C ASN A 3 0.84 -6.47 23.60
N GLY A 4 0.62 -5.85 22.44
CA GLY A 4 -0.62 -5.97 21.66
C GLY A 4 -0.47 -6.68 20.31
N ILE A 5 0.73 -7.12 19.93
CA ILE A 5 0.95 -7.79 18.64
C ILE A 5 0.59 -9.28 18.77
N LYS A 6 -0.40 -9.72 17.99
CA LYS A 6 -0.78 -11.13 17.88
C LYS A 6 -0.36 -11.64 16.50
N PRO A 7 0.69 -12.47 16.40
CA PRO A 7 1.11 -13.03 15.12
C PRO A 7 0.18 -14.16 14.68
N HIS A 8 -0.13 -14.22 13.38
CA HIS A 8 -0.89 -15.29 12.75
C HIS A 8 -0.02 -15.95 11.69
N ALA A 9 0.46 -17.17 11.95
CA ALA A 9 1.33 -17.91 11.04
C ALA A 9 0.54 -18.67 9.95
N GLU A 10 -0.38 -17.96 9.29
CA GLU A 10 -1.22 -18.49 8.23
C GLU A 10 -1.18 -17.57 7.02
N LYS A 11 -1.29 -18.13 5.81
CA LYS A 11 -1.49 -17.32 4.60
C LYS A 11 -2.94 -16.87 4.54
N ILE A 12 -3.16 -15.63 4.11
CA ILE A 12 -4.50 -15.17 3.75
C ILE A 12 -4.88 -15.76 2.38
N THR A 13 -6.07 -16.33 2.33
CA THR A 13 -6.68 -17.04 1.21
C THR A 13 -8.16 -16.67 1.16
N LYS A 14 -8.87 -17.10 0.11
CA LYS A 14 -10.33 -16.90 0.03
C LYS A 14 -11.08 -17.53 1.20
N ASP A 15 -10.53 -18.60 1.78
CA ASP A 15 -11.18 -19.34 2.85
C ASP A 15 -10.99 -18.70 4.22
N ASN A 16 -10.13 -17.68 4.38
CA ASN A 16 -9.89 -17.03 5.68
C ASN A 16 -9.77 -15.50 5.63
N VAL A 17 -9.84 -14.86 4.46
CA VAL A 17 -9.81 -13.40 4.31
C VAL A 17 -10.89 -12.68 5.12
N TYR A 18 -12.01 -13.37 5.40
CA TYR A 18 -13.09 -12.86 6.24
C TYR A 18 -12.64 -12.46 7.65
N GLN A 19 -11.54 -13.03 8.15
CA GLN A 19 -10.98 -12.66 9.45
C GLN A 19 -10.59 -11.17 9.52
N LEU A 20 -10.33 -10.54 8.36
CA LEU A 20 -9.96 -9.14 8.27
C LEU A 20 -11.17 -8.18 8.31
N PHE A 21 -12.40 -8.68 8.14
CA PHE A 21 -13.59 -7.84 7.95
C PHE A 21 -13.98 -7.03 9.18
N ASN A 22 -13.57 -7.48 10.37
CA ASN A 22 -13.85 -6.79 11.63
C ASN A 22 -12.73 -5.81 12.03
N MET A 23 -11.70 -5.65 11.20
CA MET A 23 -10.62 -4.69 11.46
C MET A 23 -11.12 -3.28 11.16
N SER A 24 -10.78 -2.31 12.01
CA SER A 24 -11.08 -0.89 11.74
C SER A 24 -10.24 -0.34 10.59
N PHE A 25 -9.10 -0.97 10.30
CA PHE A 25 -8.18 -0.59 9.24
C PHE A 25 -7.21 -1.74 8.95
N VAL A 26 -6.78 -1.90 7.69
CA VAL A 26 -5.80 -2.93 7.29
C VAL A 26 -4.61 -2.31 6.56
N PHE A 27 -3.40 -2.68 6.95
CA PHE A 27 -2.18 -2.40 6.18
C PHE A 27 -1.83 -3.62 5.33
N VAL A 28 -1.74 -3.45 4.02
CA VAL A 28 -1.41 -4.48 3.04
C VAL A 28 0.01 -4.23 2.54
N CYS A 29 0.92 -5.14 2.85
CA CYS A 29 2.32 -5.14 2.39
C CYS A 29 2.65 -6.56 1.92
N ILE A 30 2.37 -6.83 0.65
CA ILE A 30 2.46 -8.17 0.05
C ILE A 30 3.16 -8.04 -1.30
N ASP A 31 4.06 -8.96 -1.61
CA ASP A 31 4.80 -9.04 -2.88
C ASP A 31 4.08 -9.88 -3.95
N ASN A 32 3.19 -10.78 -3.54
CA ASN A 32 2.35 -11.56 -4.43
C ASN A 32 1.11 -10.79 -4.93
N ASP A 33 1.12 -10.43 -6.22
CA ASP A 33 0.06 -9.63 -6.85
C ASP A 33 -1.32 -10.31 -6.82
N ALA A 34 -1.40 -11.63 -7.05
CA ALA A 34 -2.68 -12.34 -7.04
C ALA A 34 -3.32 -12.36 -5.64
N ALA A 35 -2.51 -12.55 -4.60
CA ALA A 35 -2.97 -12.48 -3.21
C ALA A 35 -3.37 -11.05 -2.84
N ARG A 36 -2.58 -10.05 -3.24
CA ARG A 36 -2.90 -8.62 -3.04
C ARG A 36 -4.26 -8.28 -3.66
N ALA A 37 -4.48 -8.67 -4.92
CA ALA A 37 -5.72 -8.41 -5.64
C ALA A 37 -6.94 -9.05 -4.97
N MET A 38 -6.81 -10.31 -4.54
CA MET A 38 -7.87 -11.00 -3.82
C MET A 38 -8.20 -10.30 -2.50
N ILE A 39 -7.19 -9.96 -1.69
CA ILE A 39 -7.37 -9.32 -0.39
C ILE A 39 -8.03 -7.95 -0.55
N ILE A 40 -7.53 -7.11 -1.44
CA ILE A 40 -8.05 -5.76 -1.62
C ILE A 40 -9.49 -5.79 -2.11
N LYS A 41 -9.82 -6.68 -3.03
CA LYS A 41 -11.19 -6.85 -3.51
C LYS A 41 -12.15 -7.24 -2.37
N GLU A 42 -11.77 -8.20 -1.54
CA GLU A 42 -12.60 -8.67 -0.43
C GLU A 42 -12.78 -7.57 0.63
N LEU A 43 -11.72 -6.83 0.98
CA LEU A 43 -11.79 -5.70 1.89
C LEU A 43 -12.67 -4.56 1.35
N GLN A 44 -12.53 -4.25 0.05
CA GLN A 44 -13.35 -3.25 -0.64
C GLN A 44 -14.84 -3.59 -0.60
N GLN A 45 -15.19 -4.85 -0.88
CA GLN A 45 -16.57 -5.34 -0.87
C GLN A 45 -17.20 -5.30 0.53
N ASN A 46 -16.37 -5.41 1.57
CA ASN A 46 -16.80 -5.37 2.97
C ASN A 46 -16.59 -4.00 3.63
N ASN A 47 -16.29 -2.95 2.84
CA ASN A 47 -16.07 -1.57 3.30
C ASN A 47 -15.00 -1.42 4.40
N VAL A 48 -13.96 -2.26 4.36
CA VAL A 48 -12.82 -2.14 5.27
C VAL A 48 -11.80 -1.18 4.65
N PRO A 49 -11.49 -0.03 5.29
CA PRO A 49 -10.46 0.87 4.79
C PRO A 49 -9.07 0.22 4.90
N LEU A 50 -8.21 0.50 3.93
CA LEU A 50 -6.87 -0.07 3.88
C LEU A 50 -5.83 0.89 3.31
N ILE A 51 -4.57 0.59 3.58
CA ILE A 51 -3.44 1.12 2.81
C ILE A 51 -2.70 -0.05 2.17
N ASP A 52 -2.48 0.03 0.86
CA ASP A 52 -1.51 -0.80 0.14
C ASP A 52 -0.18 -0.06 0.02
N VAL A 53 0.91 -0.78 0.20
CA VAL A 53 2.25 -0.26 -0.06
C VAL A 53 2.99 -1.12 -1.08
N GLY A 54 3.79 -0.46 -1.92
CA GLY A 54 4.66 -1.11 -2.88
C GLY A 54 6.03 -0.46 -2.95
N MET A 55 7.05 -1.26 -3.27
CA MET A 55 8.39 -0.79 -3.58
C MET A 55 8.87 -1.50 -4.84
N GLY A 56 9.41 -0.74 -5.78
CA GLY A 56 10.08 -1.26 -6.97
C GLY A 56 11.52 -0.77 -6.99
N VAL A 57 12.47 -1.67 -7.20
CA VAL A 57 13.89 -1.35 -7.34
C VAL A 57 14.38 -1.91 -8.67
N GLN A 58 15.12 -1.10 -9.41
CA GLN A 58 15.73 -1.47 -10.68
C GLN A 58 17.15 -0.94 -10.78
N THR A 59 17.94 -1.51 -11.69
CA THR A 59 19.31 -1.09 -11.96
C THR A 59 19.35 -0.25 -13.24
N VAL A 60 19.97 0.93 -13.18
CA VAL A 60 20.24 1.81 -14.33
C VAL A 60 21.70 2.22 -14.24
N ASP A 61 22.48 1.98 -15.31
CA ASP A 61 23.92 2.31 -15.36
C ASP A 61 24.75 1.79 -14.16
N ASN A 62 24.45 0.58 -13.68
CA ASN A 62 25.02 -0.03 -12.46
C ASN A 62 24.66 0.64 -11.12
N PHE A 63 23.75 1.61 -11.12
CA PHE A 63 23.17 2.20 -9.91
C PHE A 63 21.76 1.68 -9.66
N LEU A 64 21.33 1.68 -8.41
CA LEU A 64 19.95 1.35 -8.06
C LEU A 64 19.08 2.61 -8.09
N ILE A 65 17.90 2.49 -8.68
CA ILE A 65 16.82 3.46 -8.52
C ILE A 65 15.61 2.78 -7.87
N GLY A 66 15.03 3.45 -6.89
CA GLY A 66 13.90 3.00 -6.11
C GLY A 66 12.66 3.82 -6.40
N SER A 67 11.52 3.15 -6.37
CA SER A 67 10.19 3.74 -6.42
C SER A 67 9.37 3.23 -5.25
N LEU A 68 8.69 4.12 -4.54
CA LEU A 68 7.76 3.80 -3.46
C LEU A 68 6.34 4.16 -3.88
N ARG A 69 5.38 3.40 -3.38
CA ARG A 69 3.94 3.66 -3.50
C ARG A 69 3.25 3.44 -2.17
N VAL A 70 2.40 4.39 -1.77
CA VAL A 70 1.41 4.23 -0.70
C VAL A 70 0.04 4.61 -1.27
N THR A 71 -0.92 3.70 -1.23
CA THR A 71 -2.27 3.93 -1.73
C THR A 71 -3.27 3.69 -0.61
N LEU A 72 -3.91 4.76 -0.14
CA LEU A 72 -5.05 4.71 0.78
C LEU A 72 -6.32 4.41 -0.01
N VAL A 73 -7.12 3.49 0.51
CA VAL A 73 -8.43 3.13 -0.01
C VAL A 73 -9.41 3.26 1.14
N THR A 74 -10.45 4.07 0.92
CA THR A 74 -11.51 4.28 1.91
C THR A 74 -12.87 3.90 1.30
N PRO A 75 -13.92 3.73 2.13
CA PRO A 75 -15.28 3.57 1.61
C PRO A 75 -15.71 4.71 0.66
N GLU A 76 -15.21 5.93 0.90
CA GLU A 76 -15.52 7.15 0.14
C GLU A 76 -14.69 7.30 -1.14
N LYS A 77 -13.44 6.83 -1.17
CA LYS A 77 -12.54 6.92 -2.32
C LYS A 77 -11.88 5.57 -2.63
N ARG A 78 -12.40 4.90 -3.66
CA ARG A 78 -11.99 3.57 -4.11
C ARG A 78 -12.04 3.34 -5.62
N ASP A 79 -12.34 4.38 -6.39
CA ASP A 79 -12.37 4.40 -7.86
C ASP A 79 -10.97 4.40 -8.50
N HIS A 80 -9.91 4.65 -7.71
CA HIS A 80 -8.52 4.67 -8.17
C HIS A 80 -7.77 3.35 -7.96
N ILE A 81 -8.40 2.34 -7.35
CA ILE A 81 -7.77 1.05 -7.01
C ILE A 81 -7.09 0.45 -8.24
N ASP A 82 -7.83 0.26 -9.33
CA ASP A 82 -7.33 -0.41 -10.55
C ASP A 82 -6.21 0.37 -11.24
N ARG A 83 -6.11 1.69 -11.00
CA ARG A 83 -5.06 2.55 -11.56
C ARG A 83 -3.80 2.60 -10.70
N ARG A 84 -3.95 2.50 -9.38
CA ARG A 84 -2.85 2.73 -8.42
C ARG A 84 -2.26 1.44 -7.87
N ILE A 85 -3.07 0.40 -7.72
CA ILE A 85 -2.63 -0.84 -7.09
C ILE A 85 -2.43 -1.93 -8.15
N PRO A 86 -1.28 -2.62 -8.17
CA PRO A 86 -1.02 -3.70 -9.12
C PRO A 86 -1.87 -4.92 -8.73
N MET A 87 -2.86 -5.25 -9.58
CA MET A 87 -3.81 -6.35 -9.37
C MET A 87 -3.56 -7.62 -10.21
N GLY A 88 -2.49 -7.67 -11.02
CA GLY A 88 -2.19 -8.76 -11.98
C GLY A 88 -3.09 -8.69 -13.23
N ASN A 89 -2.57 -8.56 -14.46
CA ASN A 89 -1.92 -9.57 -15.32
C ASN A 89 -0.83 -8.92 -16.21
N ASN A 90 0.13 -8.21 -15.65
CA ASN A 90 1.25 -7.71 -16.46
C ASN A 90 2.33 -8.80 -16.52
N GLU A 91 2.40 -9.50 -17.67
CA GLU A 91 3.51 -10.38 -18.04
C GLU A 91 4.86 -9.62 -18.12
N ASP A 92 4.83 -8.28 -18.11
CA ASP A 92 6.00 -7.38 -18.03
C ASP A 92 6.58 -7.26 -16.61
N ASN A 93 6.76 -8.38 -15.92
CA ASN A 93 7.55 -8.42 -14.69
C ASN A 93 9.07 -8.47 -14.99
N GLU A 94 9.51 -8.05 -16.19
CA GLU A 94 10.92 -8.00 -16.60
C GLU A 94 11.76 -7.00 -15.77
N TYR A 95 11.11 -6.15 -14.96
CA TYR A 95 11.76 -5.10 -14.17
C TYR A 95 11.74 -5.32 -12.65
N ALA A 96 11.13 -6.41 -12.17
CA ALA A 96 10.99 -6.66 -10.74
C ALA A 96 12.19 -7.44 -10.19
N THR A 97 13.28 -6.75 -9.85
CA THR A 97 14.20 -7.31 -8.88
C THR A 97 13.52 -7.30 -7.50
N ASN A 98 13.46 -8.44 -6.80
CA ASN A 98 12.88 -8.52 -5.45
C ASN A 98 13.86 -7.96 -4.38
N ILE A 99 14.58 -6.88 -4.73
CA ILE A 99 15.59 -6.27 -3.88
C ILE A 99 14.87 -5.45 -2.81
N GLN A 100 15.04 -5.87 -1.56
CA GLN A 100 14.51 -5.16 -0.40
C GLN A 100 15.58 -4.19 0.12
N ILE A 101 15.24 -2.91 0.20
CA ILE A 101 16.12 -1.85 0.70
C ILE A 101 15.51 -1.29 1.99
N ALA A 102 16.24 -1.41 3.10
CA ALA A 102 15.67 -1.23 4.44
C ALA A 102 15.20 0.20 4.73
N ASP A 103 15.96 1.21 4.30
CA ASP A 103 15.63 2.63 4.43
C ASP A 103 14.43 3.01 3.54
N LEU A 104 14.35 2.46 2.33
CA LEU A 104 13.18 2.63 1.46
C LEU A 104 11.91 1.99 2.05
N ASN A 105 12.03 0.76 2.60
CA ASN A 105 10.92 0.11 3.31
C ASN A 105 10.48 0.89 4.54
N ALA A 106 11.43 1.41 5.32
CA ALA A 106 11.13 2.24 6.48
C ALA A 106 10.43 3.55 6.09
N LEU A 107 10.88 4.21 5.01
CA LEU A 107 10.24 5.41 4.49
C LEU A 107 8.79 5.11 4.04
N ASN A 108 8.60 4.03 3.28
CA ASN A 108 7.28 3.62 2.78
C ASN A 108 6.29 3.34 3.92
N ALA A 109 6.73 2.58 4.94
CA ALA A 109 5.94 2.28 6.12
C ALA A 109 5.61 3.55 6.94
N ASN A 110 6.56 4.49 7.08
CA ASN A 110 6.31 5.75 7.78
C ASN A 110 5.26 6.61 7.07
N ILE A 111 5.31 6.71 5.74
CA ILE A 111 4.30 7.42 4.96
C ILE A 111 2.93 6.77 5.18
N ALA A 112 2.83 5.43 5.06
CA ALA A 112 1.59 4.71 5.33
C ALA A 112 1.01 4.98 6.73
N VAL A 113 1.86 4.98 7.77
CA VAL A 113 1.42 5.28 9.14
C VAL A 113 0.95 6.73 9.29
N ILE A 114 1.61 7.69 8.63
CA ILE A 114 1.21 9.10 8.64
C ILE A 114 -0.16 9.27 7.98
N GLU A 115 -0.39 8.66 6.82
CA GLU A 115 -1.67 8.75 6.11
C GLU A 115 -2.80 8.05 6.86
N TRP A 116 -2.55 6.89 7.46
CA TRP A 116 -3.51 6.26 8.37
C TRP A 116 -3.86 7.14 9.57
N LYS A 117 -2.86 7.83 10.17
CA LYS A 117 -3.10 8.76 11.28
C LYS A 117 -3.91 9.99 10.85
N LYS A 118 -3.71 10.50 9.63
CA LYS A 118 -4.58 11.56 9.06
C LYS A 118 -6.01 11.04 8.87
N TYR A 119 -6.17 9.87 8.24
CA TYR A 119 -7.47 9.21 8.08
C TYR A 119 -8.19 9.00 9.42
N SER A 120 -7.45 8.63 10.47
CA SER A 120 -7.97 8.41 11.82
C SER A 120 -8.23 9.70 12.62
N GLY A 121 -8.02 10.88 12.03
CA GLY A 121 -8.24 12.18 12.68
C GLY A 121 -7.17 12.60 13.68
N PHE A 122 -6.00 11.94 13.71
CA PHE A 122 -4.91 12.31 14.61
C PHE A 122 -4.14 13.54 14.11
N TYR A 123 -3.85 13.59 12.81
CA TYR A 123 -3.23 14.75 12.16
C TYR A 123 -4.27 15.52 11.37
N HIS A 124 -4.19 16.85 11.41
CA HIS A 124 -4.96 17.71 10.51
C HIS A 124 -4.45 17.57 9.06
N ALA A 125 -5.37 17.50 8.10
CA ALA A 125 -5.05 17.46 6.68
C ALA A 125 -5.97 18.44 5.94
N ILE A 126 -5.38 19.45 5.27
CA ILE A 126 -6.13 20.41 4.45
C ILE A 126 -6.78 19.71 3.24
N LYS A 127 -6.11 18.67 2.74
CA LYS A 127 -6.58 17.78 1.67
C LYS A 127 -6.27 16.35 2.06
N GLN A 128 -7.15 15.43 1.67
CA GLN A 128 -6.93 14.00 1.82
C GLN A 128 -6.52 13.39 0.49
N PHE A 129 -5.22 13.14 0.35
CA PHE A 129 -4.66 12.43 -0.80
C PHE A 129 -4.78 10.92 -0.57
N HIS A 130 -5.07 10.18 -1.62
CA HIS A 130 -5.25 8.72 -1.54
C HIS A 130 -4.13 7.95 -2.22
N ASN A 131 -3.16 8.63 -2.83
CA ASN A 131 -1.99 7.99 -3.37
C ASN A 131 -0.76 8.88 -3.26
N PHE A 132 0.37 8.23 -2.93
CA PHE A 132 1.69 8.83 -2.79
C PHE A 132 2.71 8.00 -3.53
N THR A 133 3.60 8.66 -4.27
CA THR A 133 4.75 8.02 -4.91
C THR A 133 6.02 8.80 -4.63
N TYR A 134 7.12 8.08 -4.45
CA TYR A 134 8.46 8.66 -4.33
C TYR A 134 9.42 7.96 -5.28
N SER A 135 10.29 8.72 -5.95
CA SER A 135 11.33 8.19 -6.83
C SER A 135 12.70 8.69 -6.36
N THR A 136 13.66 7.78 -6.19
CA THR A 136 15.03 8.15 -5.79
C THR A 136 15.81 8.77 -6.94
N ASN A 137 15.40 8.54 -8.19
CA ASN A 137 16.15 8.97 -9.38
C ASN A 137 16.14 10.49 -9.54
N ASP A 138 14.98 11.10 -9.37
CA ASP A 138 14.73 12.54 -9.48
C ASP A 138 14.38 13.18 -8.13
N SER A 139 14.42 12.40 -7.03
CA SER A 139 13.99 12.82 -5.70
C SER A 139 12.57 13.41 -5.66
N ASN A 140 11.72 12.95 -6.57
CA ASN A 140 10.39 13.49 -6.73
C ASN A 140 9.39 12.79 -5.81
N PHE A 141 8.58 13.58 -5.13
CA PHE A 141 7.49 13.11 -4.26
C PHE A 141 6.17 13.67 -4.78
N VAL A 142 5.24 12.79 -5.11
CA VAL A 142 3.94 13.16 -5.68
C VAL A 142 2.83 12.62 -4.78
N ALA A 143 1.85 13.47 -4.52
CA ALA A 143 0.62 13.13 -3.81
C ALA A 143 -0.59 13.51 -4.68
N ASP A 144 -1.52 12.58 -4.87
CA ASP A 144 -2.68 12.74 -5.74
C ASP A 144 -3.88 11.88 -5.28
N GLU A 145 -4.89 11.71 -6.15
CA GLU A 145 -6.17 11.07 -5.81
C GLU A 145 -6.88 11.78 -4.64
N ILE A 146 -7.26 13.03 -4.85
CA ILE A 146 -7.95 13.83 -3.83
C ILE A 146 -9.41 13.37 -3.72
N PHE A 147 -9.91 13.27 -2.50
CA PHE A 147 -11.35 13.29 -2.22
C PHE A 147 -11.68 14.69 -1.68
N ASP A 148 -12.49 15.44 -2.43
CA ASP A 148 -12.97 16.74 -1.97
C ASP A 148 -14.04 16.50 -0.91
N THR A 149 -13.72 16.85 0.35
CA THR A 149 -14.64 16.79 1.50
C THR A 149 -15.71 17.87 1.43
#